data_AF-A0A839T8I3-F1
#
_entry.id   AF-A0A839T8I3-F1
#
_cell.length_a   1.000
_cell.length_b   1.000
_cell.length_c   1.000
_cell.angle_alpha   90.00
_cell.angle_beta   90.00
_cell.angle_gamma   90.00
#
_symmetry.space_group_name_H-M   'P 1'
#
loop_
_entity.id
_entity.type
_entity.pdbx_description
1 polymer ?
#
loop_
_entity_poly.entity_id
_entity_poly.type
_entity_poly.pdbx_seq_one_letter_code
_entity_poly.pdbx_strand_id
1 'polypeptide(L)' 'MSTTTPYPCCFLVRDVSDHYGTPTFDLLYHDLENGVLRCSEQVWDSSAQAEIDAERLANSQLAPLHWEVLRKLE' A
#
# COMPACT_ATOMS: atom_id res chain seq x y z
N MET A 1 -11.38 25.37 15.13
CA MET A 1 -10.50 25.16 13.95
C MET A 1 -9.82 23.82 14.15
N SER A 2 -10.39 22.76 13.58
CA SER A 2 -9.86 21.40 13.72
C SER A 2 -9.20 21.01 12.40
N THR A 3 -7.94 21.40 12.22
CA THR A 3 -7.12 20.93 11.09
C THR A 3 -6.44 19.64 11.51
N THR A 4 -7.21 18.57 11.56
CA THR A 4 -6.67 17.22 11.56
C THR A 4 -7.27 16.56 10.34
N THR A 5 -6.71 16.82 9.16
CA THR A 5 -6.83 15.85 8.07
C THR A 5 -6.04 14.64 8.55
N PRO A 6 -6.68 13.52 8.95
CA PRO A 6 -5.94 12.28 9.08
C PRO A 6 -5.46 12.01 7.67
N TYR A 7 -4.15 11.97 7.41
CA TYR A 7 -3.69 11.46 6.13
C TYR A 7 -4.35 10.08 5.98
N PRO A 8 -5.31 9.89 5.06
CA PRO A 8 -5.88 8.57 4.88
C PRO A 8 -4.70 7.69 4.53
N CYS A 9 -4.44 6.67 5.34
CA CYS A 9 -3.35 5.71 5.16
C CYS A 9 -3.14 5.47 3.66
N CYS A 10 -2.02 5.96 3.10
CA CYS A 10 -1.85 6.09 1.65
C CYS A 10 -1.41 4.75 1.06
N PHE A 11 -2.36 3.82 0.96
CA PHE A 11 -2.19 2.62 0.16
C PHE A 11 -2.18 3.02 -1.32
N LEU A 12 -1.17 2.56 -2.06
CA LEU A 12 -1.05 2.77 -3.50
C LEU A 12 -0.94 1.42 -4.18
N VAL A 13 -1.58 1.27 -5.34
CA VAL A 13 -1.38 0.11 -6.19
C VAL A 13 -0.10 0.33 -7.00
N ARG A 14 0.77 -0.67 -7.03
CA ARG A 14 1.95 -0.70 -7.89
C ARG A 14 1.84 -1.89 -8.84
N ASP A 15 2.13 -1.62 -10.10
CA ASP A 15 2.27 -2.65 -11.13
C ASP A 15 3.65 -3.29 -11.02
N VAL A 16 3.69 -4.61 -10.85
CA VAL A 16 4.91 -5.44 -10.82
C VAL A 16 4.89 -6.49 -11.93
N SER A 17 4.06 -6.32 -12.96
CA SER A 17 3.88 -7.27 -14.06
C SER A 17 5.18 -7.59 -14.78
N ASP A 18 6.10 -6.63 -14.90
CA ASP A 18 7.42 -6.82 -15.50
C ASP A 18 8.26 -7.89 -14.78
N HIS A 19 8.05 -8.07 -13.48
CA HIS A 19 8.77 -9.09 -12.68
C HIS A 19 8.19 -10.50 -12.85
N TYR A 20 6.88 -10.61 -13.17
CA TYR A 20 6.16 -11.87 -13.22
C TYR A 20 5.83 -12.33 -14.66
N GLY A 21 5.91 -11.46 -15.65
CA GLY A 21 5.57 -11.73 -17.05
C GLY A 21 4.05 -11.84 -17.32
N THR A 22 3.23 -11.52 -16.31
CA THR A 22 1.77 -11.50 -16.36
C THR A 22 1.23 -10.30 -15.59
N PRO A 23 0.00 -9.83 -15.84
CA PRO A 23 -0.63 -8.78 -15.03
C PRO A 23 -0.55 -9.11 -13.54
N THR A 24 0.20 -8.33 -12.78
CA THR A 24 0.43 -8.56 -11.35
C THR A 24 0.64 -7.23 -10.65
N PHE A 25 -0.13 -7.03 -9.59
CA PHE A 25 -0.18 -5.79 -8.84
C PHE A 25 0.06 -6.08 -7.37
N ASP A 26 0.77 -5.19 -6.68
CA ASP A 26 0.90 -5.22 -5.23
C ASP A 26 0.47 -3.87 -4.62
N LEU A 27 0.44 -3.81 -3.29
CA LEU A 27 0.11 -2.59 -2.56
C LEU A 27 1.34 -2.03 -1.87
N LEU A 28 1.53 -0.73 -1.99
CA LEU A 28 2.49 0.04 -1.23
C LEU A 28 1.80 0.76 -0.09
N TYR A 29 2.44 0.79 1.07
CA TYR A 29 1.99 1.55 2.23
C TYR A 29 3.10 2.49 2.71
N HIS A 30 2.77 3.79 2.81
CA HIS A 30 3.64 4.79 3.40
C HIS A 30 3.52 4.76 4.92
N ASP A 31 4.44 4.06 5.57
CA ASP A 31 4.57 4.01 7.02
C ASP A 31 5.36 5.24 7.48
N LEU A 32 4.67 6.36 7.59
CA LEU A 32 5.24 7.65 8.01
C LEU A 32 5.72 7.62 9.47
N GLU A 33 5.12 6.77 10.31
CA GLU A 33 5.52 6.60 11.71
C GLU A 33 6.93 6.02 11.82
N ASN A 34 7.25 5.03 10.98
CA ASN A 34 8.57 4.41 10.96
C ASN A 34 9.51 4.98 9.88
N GLY A 35 9.02 5.91 9.06
CA GLY A 35 9.78 6.49 7.95
C GLY A 35 10.17 5.47 6.89
N VAL A 36 9.26 4.53 6.56
CA VAL A 36 9.51 3.47 5.57
C VAL A 36 8.37 3.31 4.58
N LEU A 37 8.71 2.83 3.38
CA LEU A 37 7.75 2.35 2.40
C LEU A 37 7.68 0.83 2.50
N ARG A 38 6.47 0.30 2.70
CA ARG A 38 6.22 -1.13 2.77
C ARG A 38 5.51 -1.62 1.52
N CYS A 39 5.72 -2.89 1.14
CA CYS A 39 4.96 -3.56 0.10
C CYS A 39 4.23 -4.79 0.65
N SER A 40 3.04 -5.06 0.12
CA SER A 40 2.24 -6.23 0.49
C SER A 40 2.93 -7.52 0.07
N GLU A 41 2.82 -8.54 0.93
CA GLU A 41 3.23 -9.91 0.58
C GLU A 41 2.25 -10.56 -0.42
N GLN A 42 1.00 -10.09 -0.41
CA GLN A 42 -0.03 -10.50 -1.36
C GLN A 42 0.09 -9.70 -2.66
N VAL A 43 -0.26 -10.36 -3.77
CA VAL A 43 -0.38 -9.78 -5.10
C VAL A 43 -1.78 -10.05 -5.67
N TRP A 44 -2.20 -9.22 -6.62
CA TRP A 44 -3.47 -9.32 -7.35
C TRP A 44 -3.20 -9.48 -8.84
N ASP A 45 -4.09 -10.16 -9.55
CA ASP A 45 -4.05 -10.33 -11.00
C ASP A 45 -4.72 -9.17 -11.77
N SER A 46 -5.33 -8.23 -11.03
CA SER A 46 -6.08 -7.10 -11.58
C SER A 46 -5.90 -5.83 -10.75
N SER A 47 -5.60 -4.72 -11.44
CA SER A 47 -5.52 -3.37 -10.85
C SER A 47 -6.80 -3.01 -10.08
N ALA A 48 -7.96 -3.31 -10.66
CA ALA A 48 -9.24 -2.97 -10.05
C ALA A 48 -9.47 -3.71 -8.72
N GLN A 49 -9.02 -4.96 -8.60
CA GLN A 49 -9.11 -5.69 -7.34
C GLN A 49 -8.14 -5.13 -6.30
N ALA A 50 -6.91 -4.81 -6.71
CA ALA A 50 -5.93 -4.18 -5.83
C ALA A 50 -6.42 -2.82 -5.32
N GLU A 51 -7.06 -2.00 -6.16
CA GLU A 51 -7.65 -0.71 -5.78
C GLU A 51 -8.77 -0.88 -4.74
N ILE A 52 -9.65 -1.86 -4.92
CA ILE A 52 -10.73 -2.16 -3.96
C ILE A 52 -10.13 -2.54 -2.60
N ASP A 53 -9.13 -3.42 -2.57
CA ASP A 53 -8.50 -3.82 -1.31
C ASP A 53 -7.67 -2.69 -0.68
N ALA A 54 -7.01 -1.85 -1.47
CA ALA A 54 -6.34 -0.64 -1.00
C ALA A 54 -7.32 0.31 -0.28
N GLU A 55 -8.50 0.53 -0.86
CA GLU A 55 -9.55 1.35 -0.25
C GLU A 55 -10.09 0.70 1.04
N ARG A 56 -10.31 -0.62 1.04
CA ARG A 56 -10.74 -1.35 2.25
C ARG A 56 -9.72 -1.23 3.38
N LEU A 57 -8.43 -1.36 3.06
CA LEU A 57 -7.35 -1.21 4.03
C LEU A 57 -7.23 0.23 4.54
N ALA A 58 -7.34 1.22 3.66
CA ALA A 58 -7.37 2.63 4.05
C ALA A 58 -8.52 2.95 5.03
N ASN A 59 -9.70 2.37 4.79
CA ASN A 59 -10.87 2.51 5.66
C ASN A 59 -10.74 1.75 7.00
N SER A 60 -9.94 0.68 7.05
CA SER A 60 -9.72 -0.10 8.27
C SER A 60 -8.89 0.63 9.33
N GLN A 61 -8.14 1.67 8.92
CA GLN A 61 -7.18 2.41 9.76
C GLN A 61 -6.11 1.53 10.44
N LEU A 62 -5.91 0.30 9.98
CA LEU A 62 -4.88 -0.61 10.48
C LEU A 62 -3.58 -0.43 9.68
N ALA A 63 -2.49 -0.15 10.39
CA ALA A 63 -1.16 -0.10 9.78
C ALA A 63 -0.62 -1.53 9.56
N PRO A 64 -0.24 -1.91 8.32
CA PRO A 64 0.22 -3.25 8.01
C PRO A 64 1.71 -3.41 8.38
N LEU A 65 2.03 -3.41 9.66
CA LEU A 65 3.42 -3.48 10.16
C LEU A 65 4.15 -4.79 9.79
N HIS A 66 3.41 -5.82 9.40
CA HIS A 66 3.95 -7.11 8.95
C HIS A 66 4.43 -7.08 7.48
N TRP A 67 4.08 -6.05 6.71
CA TRP A 67 4.50 -5.94 5.32
C TRP A 67 5.99 -5.68 5.19
N GLU A 68 6.57 -6.22 4.13
CA GLU A 68 8.00 -6.11 3.85
C GLU A 68 8.41 -4.66 3.65
N VAL A 69 9.55 -4.27 4.24
CA VAL A 69 10.11 -2.93 4.07
C VAL A 69 10.85 -2.87 2.75
N LEU A 70 10.33 -2.08 1.81
CA LEU A 70 10.94 -1.88 0.51
C LEU A 70 12.10 -0.87 0.56
N ARG A 71 11.89 0.25 1.25
CA ARG A 71 12.91 1.29 1.43
C ARG A 71 12.58 2.24 2.59
N LYS A 72 13.55 3.05 3.00
CA LYS A 72 13.31 4.20 3.87
C LYS A 72 12.73 5.38 3.08
N LEU A 73 11.90 6.18 3.74
CA LEU A 73 11.45 7.47 3.26
C LEU A 73 12.49 8.50 3.73
N GLU A 74 13.26 9.05 2.78
CA GLU A 74 14.29 10.07 3.04
C GLU A 74 13.71 11.47 3.14
#